data_AF-A0A7X0LRG5-F1
#
_entry.id   AF-A0A7X0LRG5-F1
#
_cell.length_a   1.000
_cell.length_b   1.000
_cell.length_c   1.000
_cell.angle_alpha   90.00
_cell.angle_beta   90.00
_cell.angle_gamma   90.00
#
_symmetry.space_group_name_H-M   'P 1'
#
loop_
_entity.id
_entity.type
_entity.pdbx_description
1 polymer ?
#
loop_
_entity_poly.entity_id
_entity_poly.type
_entity_poly.pdbx_seq_one_letter_code
_entity_poly.pdbx_strand_id
1 'polypeptide(L)'
;MVVVLAGCGGSAVGDGKVGDAKPVGAGVTGSASPSPTLLAGPELVDDEASGRGAKQIIVAALANDSVVGAGGQDEDATRAVGAGTYAMSVSVQPQHGRATVSGTNLVYTPTAGYTGPDEFTYQVAGKGTGALSDTAVVRISVSAPVPVSTPKVPAVPKPPKSAKPAKPAKPPVSYANCSAVRAAGAAPIRSGQPGYGRHLDRDGDGVACESSSRRSSTGGSTGGSTGGTSGGSSGGTSGGGSSASGGTSGGGSVSYANCSAVRAAGAAPIRSGQPGYGRHLDRDGDGVACE
;
A
#
# COMPACT_ATOMS: atom_id res chain seq x y z
N MET A 1 10.36 5.18 -1.97
CA MET A 1 10.97 5.18 -3.31
C MET A 1 12.28 5.93 -3.18
N VAL A 2 13.39 5.20 -3.19
CA VAL A 2 14.73 5.79 -3.19
C VAL A 2 15.03 6.09 -4.65
N VAL A 3 15.19 7.36 -4.99
CA VAL A 3 15.48 7.78 -6.37
C VAL A 3 16.98 8.03 -6.43
N VAL A 4 17.69 7.16 -7.15
CA VAL A 4 19.09 7.34 -7.54
C VAL A 4 19.05 7.97 -8.92
N LEU A 5 19.46 9.22 -9.05
CA LEU A 5 19.60 9.88 -10.36
C LEU A 5 21.07 9.92 -10.72
N ALA A 6 21.42 9.19 -11.76
CA ALA A 6 22.72 9.30 -12.42
C ALA A 6 22.78 10.63 -13.16
N GLY A 7 23.86 11.39 -12.95
CA GLY A 7 24.16 12.59 -13.72
C GLY A 7 24.24 12.26 -15.22
N CYS A 8 23.53 13.04 -16.02
CA CYS A 8 23.66 13.01 -17.48
C CYS A 8 24.93 13.75 -17.89
N GLY A 9 26.00 13.00 -18.18
CA GLY A 9 27.22 13.52 -18.80
C GLY A 9 27.36 13.09 -20.27
N GLY A 10 27.22 14.05 -21.19
CA GLY A 10 27.99 14.17 -22.44
C GLY A 10 27.69 13.26 -23.65
N SER A 11 27.42 13.88 -24.81
CA SER A 11 27.90 13.38 -26.10
C SER A 11 28.10 14.54 -27.08
N ALA A 12 29.36 14.78 -27.41
CA ALA A 12 29.81 15.60 -28.52
C ALA A 12 30.15 14.70 -29.73
N VAL A 13 29.70 15.10 -30.92
CA VAL A 13 30.19 14.73 -32.26
C VAL A 13 29.86 15.98 -33.11
N GLY A 14 30.75 16.77 -33.72
CA GLY A 14 32.06 16.56 -34.32
C GLY A 14 31.88 16.55 -35.85
N ASP A 15 32.25 17.62 -36.57
CA ASP A 15 32.81 17.57 -37.95
C ASP A 15 33.11 18.95 -38.59
N GLY A 16 34.39 19.17 -38.92
CA GLY A 16 34.86 19.75 -40.19
C GLY A 16 34.92 21.27 -40.41
N LYS A 17 36.13 21.85 -40.44
CA LYS A 17 36.87 22.14 -41.70
C LYS A 17 38.22 22.84 -41.47
N VAL A 18 39.17 22.42 -42.31
CA VAL A 18 40.54 22.90 -42.51
C VAL A 18 40.62 24.34 -43.03
N GLY A 19 41.65 25.06 -42.60
CA GLY A 19 42.07 26.34 -43.16
C GLY A 19 43.52 26.64 -42.83
N ASP A 20 44.39 26.46 -43.83
CA ASP A 20 45.82 26.76 -43.84
C ASP A 20 46.14 28.23 -43.52
N ALA A 21 47.17 28.46 -42.68
CA ALA A 21 48.06 29.62 -42.78
C ALA A 21 49.38 29.42 -42.02
N LYS A 22 50.49 29.61 -42.74
CA LYS A 22 51.90 29.78 -42.31
C LYS A 22 52.44 30.99 -43.11
N PRO A 23 53.57 31.69 -42.80
CA PRO A 23 54.48 31.72 -41.63
C PRO A 23 54.77 33.14 -41.08
N VAL A 24 55.42 33.26 -39.92
CA VAL A 24 56.71 33.99 -39.74
C VAL A 24 57.34 33.62 -38.38
N GLY A 25 58.66 33.42 -38.35
CA GLY A 25 59.38 32.94 -37.19
C GLY A 25 60.03 34.02 -36.34
N ALA A 26 60.42 33.64 -35.12
CA ALA A 26 61.61 34.12 -34.43
C ALA A 26 61.90 33.13 -33.29
N GLY A 27 63.12 32.60 -33.27
CA GLY A 27 63.59 31.76 -32.18
C GLY A 27 63.75 32.58 -30.91
N VAL A 28 63.33 31.99 -29.79
CA VAL A 28 63.92 32.26 -28.48
C VAL A 28 64.21 30.89 -27.87
N THR A 29 65.50 30.63 -27.76
CA THR A 29 66.10 29.60 -26.93
C THR A 29 65.68 29.82 -25.48
N GLY A 30 65.05 28.80 -24.88
CA GLY A 30 64.63 28.83 -23.48
C GLY A 30 64.30 27.42 -23.01
N SER A 31 65.34 26.61 -22.83
CA SER A 31 65.26 25.37 -22.07
C SER A 31 65.11 25.72 -20.58
N ALA A 32 64.29 24.92 -19.89
CA ALA A 32 64.08 24.85 -18.43
C ALA A 32 63.28 25.99 -17.76
N SER A 33 62.01 25.68 -17.47
CA SER A 33 61.65 25.31 -16.09
C SER A 33 60.29 24.60 -16.13
N PRO A 34 60.15 23.31 -15.76
CA PRO A 34 58.82 22.84 -15.36
C PRO A 34 58.41 23.69 -14.17
N SER A 35 57.36 24.49 -14.33
CA SER A 35 56.64 25.08 -13.18
C SER A 35 56.53 23.99 -12.12
N PRO A 36 56.87 24.27 -10.84
CA PRO A 36 56.81 23.24 -9.82
C PRO A 36 55.42 22.64 -9.87
N THR A 37 55.33 21.33 -10.13
CA THR A 37 54.11 20.55 -10.02
C THR A 37 53.61 20.78 -8.61
N LEU A 38 52.74 21.78 -8.44
CA LEU A 38 51.96 21.97 -7.23
C LEU A 38 51.28 20.62 -7.03
N LEU A 39 51.60 19.94 -5.95
CA LEU A 39 51.07 18.62 -5.63
C LEU A 39 49.54 18.77 -5.71
N ALA A 40 48.94 18.29 -6.80
CA ALA A 40 47.55 18.60 -7.11
C ALA A 40 46.66 17.94 -6.06
N GLY A 41 45.72 18.70 -5.51
CA GLY A 41 44.74 18.20 -4.56
C GLY A 41 43.66 17.37 -5.26
N PRO A 42 42.64 16.93 -4.51
CA PRO A 42 41.39 16.51 -5.13
C PRO A 42 40.87 17.60 -6.08
N GLU A 43 40.28 17.19 -7.19
CA GLU A 43 39.55 18.06 -8.10
C GLU A 43 38.08 17.66 -8.03
N LEU A 44 37.33 18.39 -7.19
CA LEU A 44 35.90 18.16 -7.03
C LEU A 44 35.11 19.11 -7.92
N VAL A 45 34.06 18.58 -8.52
CA VAL A 45 33.17 19.30 -9.42
C VAL A 45 31.82 19.48 -8.72
N ASP A 46 31.21 20.65 -8.91
CA ASP A 46 29.87 20.92 -8.40
C ASP A 46 28.84 19.93 -8.97
N ASP A 47 27.91 19.50 -8.12
CA ASP A 47 26.92 18.48 -8.46
C ASP A 47 25.49 19.01 -8.38
N GLU A 48 24.60 18.33 -9.08
CA GLU A 48 23.17 18.61 -9.02
C GLU A 48 22.36 17.33 -8.81
N ALA A 49 21.32 17.41 -7.97
CA ALA A 49 20.36 16.35 -7.84
C ALA A 49 18.94 16.89 -7.64
N SER A 50 17.95 16.07 -7.99
CA SER A 50 16.54 16.46 -7.83
C SER A 50 15.70 15.30 -7.30
N GLY A 51 14.57 15.62 -6.67
CA GLY A 51 13.65 14.61 -6.13
C GLY A 51 12.21 15.10 -6.18
N ARG A 52 11.33 14.31 -6.80
CA ARG A 52 9.88 14.56 -6.80
C ARG A 52 9.20 13.78 -5.70
N GLY A 53 8.64 14.45 -4.71
CA GLY A 53 7.98 13.83 -3.55
C GLY A 53 8.89 12.85 -2.79
N ALA A 54 10.21 13.00 -2.93
CA ALA A 54 11.19 12.08 -2.40
C ALA A 54 11.39 12.33 -0.90
N LYS A 55 11.33 11.26 -0.08
CA LYS A 55 11.71 11.35 1.34
C LYS A 55 13.23 11.48 1.52
N GLN A 56 14.00 10.99 0.55
CA GLN A 56 15.45 11.09 0.49
C GLN A 56 15.90 11.17 -0.98
N ILE A 57 16.97 11.91 -1.23
CA ILE A 57 17.65 12.04 -2.51
C ILE A 57 19.07 11.51 -2.33
N ILE A 58 19.47 10.55 -3.16
CA ILE A 58 20.84 10.02 -3.17
C ILE A 58 21.61 10.73 -4.27
N VAL A 59 22.75 11.30 -3.91
CA VAL A 59 23.65 12.04 -4.80
C VAL A 59 24.97 11.27 -4.89
N ALA A 60 25.33 10.90 -6.11
CA ALA A 60 26.62 10.28 -6.43
C ALA A 60 27.61 11.36 -6.87
N ALA A 61 27.93 12.30 -5.97
CA ALA A 61 28.80 13.45 -6.23
C ALA A 61 30.17 13.03 -6.80
N LEU A 62 30.75 11.98 -6.21
CA LEU A 62 32.07 11.46 -6.58
C LEU A 62 32.15 10.81 -7.98
N ALA A 63 31.07 10.79 -8.76
CA ALA A 63 31.04 10.12 -10.07
C ALA A 63 31.77 10.91 -11.16
N ASN A 64 31.85 12.23 -11.01
CA ASN A 64 32.52 13.17 -11.94
C ASN A 64 33.76 13.83 -11.31
N ASP A 65 34.20 13.32 -10.17
CA ASP A 65 35.32 13.87 -9.43
C ASP A 65 36.57 13.00 -9.55
N SER A 66 37.72 13.64 -9.45
CA SER A 66 39.03 12.99 -9.42
C SER A 66 39.82 13.37 -8.18
N VAL A 67 40.69 12.47 -7.75
CA VAL A 67 41.68 12.71 -6.70
C VAL A 67 43.06 12.32 -7.19
N VAL A 68 44.09 12.73 -6.47
CA VAL A 68 45.47 12.33 -6.78
C VAL A 68 45.85 11.10 -5.97
N GLY A 69 46.03 9.97 -6.66
CA GLY A 69 46.50 8.73 -6.04
C GLY A 69 47.91 8.86 -5.45
N ALA A 70 48.33 7.87 -4.65
CA ALA A 70 49.64 7.87 -3.98
C ALA A 70 50.85 7.98 -4.92
N GLY A 71 50.68 7.67 -6.21
CA GLY A 71 51.69 7.83 -7.27
C GLY A 71 51.63 9.15 -8.04
N GLY A 72 50.85 10.14 -7.57
CA GLY A 72 50.70 11.44 -8.23
C GLY A 72 49.89 11.38 -9.54
N GLN A 73 49.09 10.33 -9.73
CA GLN A 73 48.25 10.15 -10.91
C GLN A 73 46.79 10.44 -10.57
N ASP A 74 46.02 10.90 -11.54
CA ASP A 74 44.57 11.08 -11.39
C ASP A 74 43.89 9.73 -11.16
N GLU A 75 43.09 9.65 -10.10
CA GLU A 75 42.32 8.50 -9.68
C GLU A 75 40.85 8.90 -9.53
N ASP A 76 39.95 7.98 -9.86
CA ASP A 76 38.51 8.15 -9.64
C ASP A 76 38.19 8.34 -8.15
N ALA A 77 37.50 9.43 -7.80
CA ALA A 77 37.23 9.78 -6.41
C ALA A 77 36.32 8.74 -5.72
N THR A 78 35.38 8.13 -6.45
CA THR A 78 34.51 7.08 -5.90
C THR A 78 35.33 5.87 -5.45
N ARG A 79 36.31 5.44 -6.25
CA ARG A 79 37.23 4.33 -5.90
C ARG A 79 38.11 4.69 -4.72
N ALA A 80 38.69 5.88 -4.72
CA ALA A 80 39.63 6.31 -3.69
C ALA A 80 38.96 6.46 -2.31
N VAL A 81 37.72 6.96 -2.28
CA VAL A 81 36.88 6.99 -1.06
C VAL A 81 36.42 5.58 -0.67
N GLY A 82 36.01 4.75 -1.63
CA GLY A 82 35.62 3.36 -1.39
C GLY A 82 36.75 2.48 -0.84
N ALA A 83 37.99 2.72 -1.26
CA ALA A 83 39.21 2.11 -0.74
C ALA A 83 39.62 2.68 0.63
N GLY A 84 39.02 3.81 1.05
CA GLY A 84 39.27 4.45 2.33
C GLY A 84 40.56 5.27 2.39
N THR A 85 41.23 5.52 1.26
CA THR A 85 42.38 6.43 1.14
C THR A 85 41.96 7.88 1.29
N TYR A 86 40.74 8.19 0.84
CA TYR A 86 40.07 9.47 1.03
C TYR A 86 38.84 9.31 1.94
N ALA A 87 38.45 10.40 2.57
CA ALA A 87 37.24 10.50 3.38
C ALA A 87 36.37 11.63 2.85
N MET A 88 35.09 11.33 2.62
CA MET A 88 34.07 12.31 2.28
C MET A 88 33.35 12.77 3.55
N SER A 89 33.08 14.07 3.65
CA SER A 89 32.31 14.68 4.75
C SER A 89 31.42 15.81 4.25
N VAL A 90 30.40 16.18 5.03
CA VAL A 90 29.58 17.38 4.75
C VAL A 90 30.12 18.53 5.59
N SER A 91 30.63 19.58 4.93
CA SER A 91 31.24 20.74 5.58
C SER A 91 30.20 21.79 5.98
N VAL A 92 29.23 22.04 5.10
CA VAL A 92 28.12 22.98 5.33
C VAL A 92 26.81 22.23 5.14
N GLN A 93 25.91 22.27 6.14
CA GLN A 93 24.59 21.65 6.02
C GLN A 93 23.63 22.52 5.19
N PRO A 94 22.67 21.90 4.49
CA PRO A 94 21.63 22.63 3.77
C PRO A 94 20.64 23.31 4.71
N GLN A 95 19.92 24.32 4.21
CA GLN A 95 18.99 25.12 5.03
C GLN A 95 17.62 24.46 5.20
N HIS A 96 17.21 23.62 4.24
CA HIS A 96 15.86 23.04 4.20
C HIS A 96 15.87 21.51 4.27
N GLY A 97 16.94 20.92 4.76
CA GLY A 97 17.05 19.48 4.94
C GLY A 97 18.27 19.09 5.76
N ARG A 98 18.69 17.84 5.62
CA ARG A 98 19.91 17.32 6.24
C ARG A 98 20.68 16.46 5.24
N ALA A 99 21.96 16.77 5.05
CA ALA A 99 22.86 15.99 4.22
C ALA A 99 23.76 15.11 5.10
N THR A 100 23.95 13.86 4.69
CA THR A 100 24.79 12.88 5.39
C THR A 100 25.58 12.05 4.38
N VAL A 101 26.76 11.59 4.77
CA VAL A 101 27.56 10.67 3.94
C VAL A 101 27.11 9.23 4.21
N SER A 102 26.91 8.45 3.15
CA SER A 102 26.59 7.02 3.20
C SER A 102 27.48 6.26 2.21
N GLY A 103 28.62 5.78 2.71
CA GLY A 103 29.65 5.16 1.87
C GLY A 103 30.26 6.19 0.90
N THR A 104 30.11 5.93 -0.39
CA THR A 104 30.55 6.82 -1.48
C THR A 104 29.46 7.78 -1.97
N ASN A 105 28.27 7.76 -1.36
CA ASN A 105 27.15 8.63 -1.74
C ASN A 105 26.84 9.66 -0.66
N LEU A 106 26.22 10.76 -1.07
CA LEU A 106 25.59 11.72 -0.18
C LEU A 106 24.08 11.46 -0.16
N VAL A 107 23.51 11.43 1.05
CA VAL A 107 22.08 11.26 1.28
C VAL A 107 21.52 12.55 1.83
N TYR A 108 20.67 13.20 1.04
CA TYR A 108 19.92 14.38 1.43
C TYR A 108 18.49 14.00 1.83
N THR A 109 18.08 14.42 3.02
CA THR A 109 16.71 14.27 3.54
C THR A 109 16.07 15.66 3.64
N PRO A 110 15.14 16.03 2.75
CA PRO A 110 14.43 17.30 2.86
C PRO A 110 13.60 17.36 4.14
N THR A 111 13.43 18.58 4.66
CA THR A 111 12.45 18.84 5.72
C THR A 111 11.06 18.48 5.22
N ALA A 112 10.25 17.84 6.06
CA ALA A 112 8.93 17.38 5.68
C ALA A 112 8.07 18.55 5.16
N GLY A 113 7.53 18.40 3.94
CA GLY A 113 6.71 19.42 3.28
C GLY A 113 7.49 20.50 2.52
N TYR A 114 8.83 20.51 2.59
CA TYR A 114 9.63 21.46 1.82
C TYR A 114 9.57 21.17 0.31
N THR A 115 9.55 22.24 -0.49
CA THR A 115 9.63 22.23 -1.95
C THR A 115 10.37 23.49 -2.37
N GLY A 116 11.41 23.35 -3.19
CA GLY A 116 12.29 24.44 -3.56
C GLY A 116 13.74 24.00 -3.75
N PRO A 117 14.62 24.95 -4.11
CA PRO A 117 16.05 24.72 -4.19
C PRO A 117 16.72 24.73 -2.81
N ASP A 118 17.66 23.82 -2.60
CA ASP A 118 18.49 23.75 -1.41
C ASP A 118 19.94 23.47 -1.83
N GLU A 119 20.91 23.79 -0.97
CA GLU A 119 22.33 23.67 -1.33
C GLU A 119 23.16 23.27 -0.11
N PHE A 120 24.17 22.44 -0.30
CA PHE A 120 25.13 22.08 0.73
C PHE A 120 26.54 21.91 0.16
N THR A 121 27.56 22.03 1.01
CA THR A 121 28.96 21.87 0.60
C THR A 121 29.52 20.59 1.20
N TYR A 122 30.12 19.74 0.37
CA TYR A 122 30.85 18.57 0.82
C TYR A 122 32.36 18.77 0.66
N GLN A 123 33.12 17.94 1.35
CA GLN A 123 34.57 17.93 1.33
C GLN A 123 35.05 16.51 1.08
N VAL A 124 36.10 16.38 0.28
CA VAL A 124 36.89 15.14 0.17
C VAL A 124 38.30 15.44 0.62
N ALA A 125 38.80 14.68 1.60
CA ALA A 125 40.12 14.85 2.16
C ALA A 125 40.88 13.52 2.13
N GLY A 126 42.15 13.57 1.70
CA GLY A 126 43.04 12.42 1.81
C GLY A 126 43.30 12.07 3.27
N LYS A 127 43.62 10.80 3.55
CA LYS A 127 44.05 10.39 4.89
C LYS A 127 45.56 10.49 5.02
N GLY A 128 46.01 11.12 6.11
CA GLY A 128 47.44 11.24 6.44
C GLY A 128 47.81 12.67 6.85
N THR A 129 48.97 12.82 7.50
CA THR A 129 49.53 14.14 7.83
C THR A 129 49.93 14.89 6.56
N GLY A 130 49.38 16.09 6.37
CA GLY A 130 49.62 16.91 5.18
C GLY A 130 48.79 16.53 3.96
N ALA A 131 47.74 15.70 4.14
CA ALA A 131 46.87 15.30 3.06
C ALA A 131 46.08 16.48 2.50
N LEU A 132 45.96 16.49 1.18
CA LEU A 132 45.23 17.51 0.44
C LEU A 132 43.72 17.29 0.58
N SER A 133 42.97 18.39 0.54
CA SER A 133 41.51 18.37 0.59
C SER A 133 40.95 19.41 -0.35
N ASP A 134 39.76 19.15 -0.88
CA ASP A 134 39.00 20.09 -1.68
C ASP A 134 37.50 20.04 -1.28
N THR A 135 36.74 21.03 -1.73
CA THR A 135 35.31 21.16 -1.44
C THR A 135 34.53 21.52 -2.71
N ALA A 136 33.35 20.91 -2.87
CA ALA A 136 32.42 21.25 -3.95
C ALA A 136 30.98 21.39 -3.43
N VAL A 137 30.16 22.04 -4.24
CA VAL A 137 28.78 22.40 -3.91
C VAL A 137 27.80 21.45 -4.58
N VAL A 138 26.82 20.97 -3.81
CA VAL A 138 25.69 20.19 -4.33
C VAL A 138 24.42 21.03 -4.32
N ARG A 139 23.84 21.26 -5.50
CA ARG A 139 22.55 21.93 -5.69
C ARG A 139 21.42 20.92 -5.76
N ILE A 140 20.44 21.07 -4.88
CA ILE A 140 19.29 20.16 -4.76
C ILE A 140 18.01 20.86 -5.21
N SER A 141 17.21 20.20 -6.04
CA SER A 141 15.85 20.64 -6.36
C SER A 141 14.81 19.67 -5.83
N VAL A 142 14.07 20.07 -4.79
CA VAL A 142 12.96 19.30 -4.23
C VAL A 142 11.67 19.77 -4.86
N SER A 143 11.01 18.88 -5.60
CA SER A 143 9.73 19.15 -6.24
C SER A 143 8.60 18.41 -5.54
N ALA A 144 7.42 19.01 -5.49
CA ALA A 144 6.22 18.33 -5.01
C ALA A 144 5.97 17.03 -5.81
N PRO A 145 5.38 16.00 -5.19
CA PRO A 145 4.88 14.86 -5.95
C PRO A 145 3.89 15.38 -6.99
N VAL A 146 3.94 14.83 -8.21
CA VAL A 146 2.91 15.12 -9.19
C VAL A 146 1.56 14.77 -8.55
N PRO A 147 0.58 15.69 -8.53
CA PRO A 147 -0.75 15.32 -8.09
C PRO A 147 -1.20 14.23 -9.06
N VAL A 148 -1.30 13.00 -8.55
CA VAL A 148 -2.10 12.00 -9.25
C VAL A 148 -3.50 12.56 -9.20
N SER A 149 -3.95 13.12 -10.33
CA SER A 149 -5.38 13.21 -10.57
C SER A 149 -5.84 11.76 -10.52
N THR A 150 -6.30 11.31 -9.36
CA THR A 150 -7.25 10.21 -9.33
C THR A 150 -8.28 10.64 -10.36
N PRO A 151 -8.46 9.89 -11.47
CA PRO A 151 -9.58 10.16 -12.35
C PRO A 151 -10.75 10.28 -11.39
N LYS A 152 -11.42 11.43 -11.38
CA LYS A 152 -12.79 11.44 -10.90
C LYS A 152 -13.41 10.41 -11.82
N VAL A 153 -13.54 9.17 -11.33
CA VAL A 153 -14.39 8.17 -11.96
C VAL A 153 -15.63 9.00 -12.21
N PRO A 154 -15.97 9.32 -13.49
CA PRO A 154 -17.15 10.10 -13.77
C PRO A 154 -18.20 9.40 -12.95
N ALA A 155 -18.78 10.12 -11.97
CA ALA A 155 -19.71 9.52 -11.03
C ALA A 155 -20.64 8.74 -11.94
N VAL A 156 -20.55 7.40 -11.91
CA VAL A 156 -21.42 6.57 -12.73
C VAL A 156 -22.77 7.14 -12.36
N PRO A 157 -23.49 7.79 -13.30
CA PRO A 157 -24.66 8.57 -12.96
C PRO A 157 -25.47 7.65 -12.09
N LYS A 158 -25.67 8.06 -10.83
CA LYS A 158 -26.24 7.18 -9.80
C LYS A 158 -27.36 6.44 -10.50
N PRO A 159 -27.26 5.11 -10.70
CA PRO A 159 -28.25 4.41 -11.51
C PRO A 159 -29.60 4.83 -10.94
N PRO A 160 -30.52 5.36 -11.79
CA PRO A 160 -31.75 5.97 -11.33
C PRO A 160 -32.34 4.99 -10.34
N LYS A 161 -32.51 5.38 -9.06
CA LYS A 161 -32.80 4.50 -7.91
C LYS A 161 -33.54 3.24 -8.38
N SER A 162 -32.76 2.24 -8.80
CA SER A 162 -33.32 1.02 -9.33
C SER A 162 -33.48 0.18 -8.10
N ALA A 163 -34.72 -0.27 -7.91
CA ALA A 163 -35.11 -1.08 -6.78
C ALA A 163 -34.01 -2.11 -6.45
N LYS A 164 -33.79 -2.31 -5.14
CA LYS A 164 -33.06 -3.42 -4.54
C LYS A 164 -32.96 -4.62 -5.49
N PRO A 165 -31.77 -5.17 -5.78
CA PRO A 165 -31.63 -6.31 -6.69
C PRO A 165 -32.61 -7.42 -6.30
N ALA A 166 -33.55 -7.72 -7.19
CA ALA A 166 -34.39 -8.89 -7.04
C ALA A 166 -33.48 -10.11 -7.14
N LYS A 167 -33.52 -10.96 -6.09
CA LYS A 167 -32.92 -12.29 -6.09
C LYS A 167 -33.31 -13.01 -7.40
N PRO A 168 -32.40 -13.74 -8.08
CA PRO A 168 -32.72 -14.42 -9.33
C PRO A 168 -33.97 -15.30 -9.15
N ALA A 169 -35.02 -15.02 -9.94
CA ALA A 169 -36.19 -15.87 -9.97
C ALA A 169 -35.78 -17.21 -10.58
N LYS A 170 -35.85 -18.29 -9.77
CA LYS A 170 -35.82 -19.66 -10.29
C LYS A 170 -36.97 -19.81 -11.32
N PRO A 171 -36.79 -20.60 -12.40
CA PRO A 171 -37.79 -20.72 -13.47
C PRO A 171 -39.17 -21.12 -12.93
N PRO A 172 -40.28 -20.79 -13.63
CA PRO A 172 -41.62 -21.05 -13.14
C PRO A 172 -41.86 -22.56 -13.01
N VAL A 173 -41.76 -23.07 -11.78
CA VAL A 173 -42.08 -24.47 -11.46
C VAL A 173 -43.59 -24.56 -11.29
N SER A 174 -44.31 -25.05 -12.30
CA SER A 174 -45.72 -25.40 -12.14
C SER A 174 -45.84 -26.80 -11.56
N TYR A 175 -46.51 -26.94 -10.40
CA TYR A 175 -46.79 -28.25 -9.83
C TYR A 175 -48.18 -28.73 -10.26
N ALA A 176 -48.25 -29.96 -10.76
CA ALA A 176 -49.51 -30.57 -11.19
C ALA A 176 -50.47 -30.82 -10.01
N ASN A 177 -49.93 -31.14 -8.82
CA ASN A 177 -50.70 -31.42 -7.61
C ASN A 177 -49.84 -31.27 -6.34
N CYS A 178 -50.49 -31.32 -5.17
CA CYS A 178 -49.82 -31.17 -3.88
C CYS A 178 -48.82 -32.28 -3.53
N SER A 179 -48.92 -33.46 -4.13
CA SER A 179 -47.93 -34.51 -3.94
C SER A 179 -46.59 -34.13 -4.58
N ALA A 180 -46.62 -33.51 -5.76
CA ALA A 180 -45.42 -32.97 -6.41
C ALA A 180 -44.79 -31.83 -5.61
N VAL A 181 -45.60 -30.94 -5.02
CA VAL A 181 -45.12 -29.85 -4.14
C VAL A 181 -44.40 -30.40 -2.90
N ARG A 182 -44.98 -31.42 -2.25
CA ARG A 182 -44.40 -32.06 -1.07
C ARG A 182 -43.14 -32.86 -1.40
N ALA A 183 -43.14 -33.60 -2.52
CA ALA A 183 -41.97 -34.33 -2.99
C ALA A 183 -40.79 -33.40 -3.31
N ALA A 184 -41.08 -32.18 -3.79
CA ALA A 184 -40.08 -31.15 -4.01
C ALA A 184 -39.63 -30.42 -2.72
N GLY A 185 -40.18 -30.78 -1.55
CA GLY A 185 -39.88 -30.12 -0.27
C GLY A 185 -40.38 -28.68 -0.19
N ALA A 186 -41.31 -28.28 -1.06
CA ALA A 186 -41.78 -26.90 -1.21
C ALA A 186 -43.06 -26.60 -0.43
N ALA A 187 -43.62 -27.57 0.29
CA ALA A 187 -44.83 -27.40 1.10
C ALA A 187 -44.50 -26.92 2.53
N PRO A 188 -45.32 -26.04 3.13
CA PRO A 188 -46.54 -25.40 2.59
C PRO A 188 -46.20 -24.23 1.65
N ILE A 189 -46.90 -24.14 0.51
CA ILE A 189 -46.67 -23.08 -0.49
C ILE A 189 -47.77 -22.02 -0.44
N ARG A 190 -47.39 -20.75 -0.34
CA ARG A 190 -48.31 -19.63 -0.11
C ARG A 190 -48.60 -18.84 -1.38
N SER A 191 -49.73 -18.15 -1.40
CA SER A 191 -50.09 -17.24 -2.49
C SER A 191 -48.96 -16.22 -2.76
N GLY A 192 -48.60 -16.08 -4.04
CA GLY A 192 -47.48 -15.26 -4.49
C GLY A 192 -46.10 -15.93 -4.45
N GLN A 193 -45.97 -17.14 -3.87
CA GLN A 193 -44.73 -17.90 -3.99
C GLN A 193 -44.61 -18.58 -5.38
N PRO A 194 -43.39 -18.69 -5.95
CA PRO A 194 -43.19 -19.37 -7.22
C PRO A 194 -43.66 -20.83 -7.18
N GLY A 195 -44.60 -21.16 -8.06
CA GLY A 195 -45.24 -22.47 -8.15
C GLY A 195 -46.54 -22.63 -7.38
N TYR A 196 -47.01 -21.59 -6.70
CA TYR A 196 -48.37 -21.54 -6.19
C TYR A 196 -49.36 -21.44 -7.36
N GLY A 197 -50.40 -22.27 -7.33
CA GLY A 197 -51.56 -22.14 -8.19
C GLY A 197 -52.83 -22.36 -7.38
N ARG A 198 -53.90 -21.63 -7.71
CA ARG A 198 -55.21 -21.76 -7.05
C ARG A 198 -55.76 -23.19 -7.11
N HIS A 199 -55.31 -24.01 -8.06
CA HIS A 199 -55.67 -25.43 -8.15
C HIS A 199 -55.03 -26.30 -7.05
N LEU A 200 -54.04 -25.78 -6.32
CA LEU A 200 -53.35 -26.45 -5.21
C LEU A 200 -53.88 -26.02 -3.84
N ASP A 201 -54.62 -24.91 -3.80
CA ASP A 201 -55.29 -24.32 -2.64
C ASP A 201 -56.79 -24.63 -2.74
N ARG A 202 -57.18 -25.82 -2.27
CA ARG A 202 -58.54 -26.35 -2.46
C ARG A 202 -59.58 -25.55 -1.67
N ASP A 203 -59.19 -24.98 -0.54
CA ASP A 203 -60.02 -24.20 0.36
C ASP A 203 -59.89 -22.69 0.17
N GLY A 204 -58.90 -22.24 -0.61
CA GLY A 204 -58.82 -20.86 -1.10
C GLY A 204 -58.33 -19.87 -0.05
N ASP A 205 -57.65 -20.33 0.99
CA ASP A 205 -57.21 -19.51 2.13
C ASP A 205 -55.84 -18.84 1.90
N GLY A 206 -55.22 -19.12 0.75
CA GLY A 206 -53.91 -18.61 0.36
C GLY A 206 -52.73 -19.49 0.79
N VAL A 207 -52.96 -20.69 1.35
CA VAL A 207 -51.94 -21.66 1.72
C VAL A 207 -52.21 -23.01 1.06
N ALA A 208 -51.60 -23.24 -0.10
CA ALA A 208 -51.72 -24.50 -0.81
C ALA A 208 -50.92 -25.63 -0.14
N CYS A 209 -51.47 -26.84 -0.27
CA CYS A 209 -50.83 -28.09 0.13
C CYS A 209 -50.45 -28.18 1.61
N GLU A 210 -51.23 -27.52 2.47
CA GLU A 210 -51.14 -27.69 3.92
C GLU A 210 -51.34 -29.15 4.34
N SER A 211 -50.68 -29.54 5.42
CA SER A 211 -50.90 -30.83 6.07
C SER A 211 -52.16 -30.70 6.90
N SER A 212 -53.33 -30.92 6.29
CA SER A 212 -54.63 -30.79 6.92
C SER A 212 -54.82 -31.80 8.06
N SER A 213 -54.25 -31.49 9.22
CA SER A 213 -54.62 -32.05 10.52
C SER A 213 -55.44 -31.05 11.35
N ARG A 214 -55.97 -29.97 10.75
CA ARG A 214 -56.89 -29.03 11.43
C ARG A 214 -58.14 -28.66 10.65
N ARG A 215 -58.55 -29.49 9.69
CA ARG A 215 -59.92 -29.44 9.13
C ARG A 215 -60.74 -30.65 9.54
N SER A 216 -60.82 -30.88 10.86
CA SER A 216 -61.86 -31.71 11.46
C SER A 216 -62.47 -31.01 12.68
N SER A 217 -63.38 -30.09 12.38
CA SER A 217 -64.60 -29.77 13.15
C SER A 217 -65.38 -28.81 12.22
N THR A 218 -66.22 -29.27 11.30
CA THR A 218 -67.50 -29.94 11.59
C THR A 218 -68.03 -30.65 10.33
N GLY A 219 -68.36 -31.95 10.45
CA GLY A 219 -69.23 -32.75 9.56
C GLY A 219 -68.58 -33.32 8.28
N GLY A 220 -68.62 -34.61 7.94
CA GLY A 220 -69.25 -35.79 8.53
C GLY A 220 -68.88 -37.04 7.69
N SER A 221 -68.68 -38.16 8.37
CA SER A 221 -68.70 -39.58 7.99
C SER A 221 -68.59 -40.03 6.51
N THR A 222 -67.63 -40.93 6.22
CA THR A 222 -67.87 -42.39 6.10
C THR A 222 -66.58 -43.18 5.79
N GLY A 223 -66.27 -44.19 6.63
CA GLY A 223 -65.45 -45.40 6.38
C GLY A 223 -63.96 -45.23 6.04
N GLY A 224 -62.98 -45.90 6.62
CA GLY A 224 -62.89 -46.96 7.62
C GLY A 224 -61.43 -47.49 7.58
N SER A 225 -60.90 -47.94 8.74
CA SER A 225 -59.84 -48.96 8.93
C SER A 225 -58.48 -48.79 8.21
N THR A 226 -57.28 -48.97 8.79
CA THR A 226 -56.78 -49.66 9.99
C THR A 226 -55.29 -49.35 10.16
N GLY A 227 -54.82 -49.25 11.41
CA GLY A 227 -53.45 -49.54 11.86
C GLY A 227 -52.40 -48.45 11.57
N GLY A 228 -51.51 -48.05 12.47
CA GLY A 228 -51.21 -48.47 13.83
C GLY A 228 -49.84 -47.86 14.20
N THR A 229 -49.65 -47.55 15.49
CA THR A 229 -48.36 -47.45 16.22
C THR A 229 -47.35 -46.38 15.74
N SER A 230 -46.64 -45.60 16.56
CA SER A 230 -46.48 -45.50 18.02
C SER A 230 -45.44 -44.41 18.32
N GLY A 231 -45.56 -43.73 19.47
CA GLY A 231 -44.51 -42.96 20.16
C GLY A 231 -44.36 -41.50 19.70
N GLY A 232 -44.61 -40.45 20.50
CA GLY A 232 -44.21 -40.28 21.91
C GLY A 232 -42.72 -39.92 21.92
N SER A 233 -42.19 -38.83 22.48
CA SER A 233 -42.59 -37.94 23.57
C SER A 233 -41.60 -36.76 23.54
N SER A 234 -42.05 -35.50 23.52
CA SER A 234 -42.12 -34.56 24.67
C SER A 234 -40.79 -34.18 25.35
N GLY A 235 -40.62 -32.86 25.54
CA GLY A 235 -39.80 -32.24 26.58
C GLY A 235 -38.34 -32.00 26.14
N GLY A 236 -37.72 -30.84 26.34
CA GLY A 236 -38.01 -29.76 27.25
C GLY A 236 -36.71 -29.35 27.96
N THR A 237 -36.62 -28.07 28.28
CA THR A 237 -35.73 -27.43 29.27
C THR A 237 -34.26 -27.12 28.95
N SER A 238 -34.02 -25.82 29.07
CA SER A 238 -32.81 -25.06 29.36
C SER A 238 -32.03 -25.51 30.59
N GLY A 239 -30.73 -25.22 30.60
CA GLY A 239 -29.90 -25.21 31.81
C GLY A 239 -28.42 -25.14 31.49
N GLY A 240 -27.78 -24.01 31.80
CA GLY A 240 -26.33 -23.85 31.73
C GLY A 240 -25.61 -24.47 32.94
N GLY A 241 -24.28 -24.56 32.84
CA GLY A 241 -23.42 -24.98 33.95
C GLY A 241 -22.00 -25.27 33.50
N SER A 242 -21.10 -24.34 33.79
CA SER A 242 -19.65 -24.37 33.55
C SER A 242 -18.90 -25.34 34.45
N SER A 243 -17.72 -25.81 34.01
CA SER A 243 -16.41 -25.88 34.73
C SER A 243 -15.48 -26.79 33.91
N ALA A 244 -14.43 -26.32 33.23
CA ALA A 244 -13.15 -25.74 33.68
C ALA A 244 -12.05 -26.78 33.95
N SER A 245 -10.94 -26.64 33.19
CA SER A 245 -9.51 -26.92 33.50
C SER A 245 -8.82 -27.58 32.29
N GLY A 246 -7.71 -27.09 31.70
CA GLY A 246 -6.82 -25.94 31.89
C GLY A 246 -5.72 -26.07 30.80
N GLY A 247 -5.46 -25.06 29.97
CA GLY A 247 -4.40 -24.03 30.11
C GLY A 247 -3.44 -24.16 28.89
N THR A 248 -2.79 -23.16 28.30
CA THR A 248 -2.70 -21.70 28.47
C THR A 248 -1.96 -21.16 27.23
N SER A 249 -2.45 -20.09 26.58
CA SER A 249 -1.65 -18.88 26.28
C SER A 249 -2.49 -17.77 25.63
N GLY A 250 -2.88 -16.78 26.44
CA GLY A 250 -2.85 -15.34 26.11
C GLY A 250 -3.93 -14.74 25.19
N GLY A 251 -5.12 -14.42 25.74
CA GLY A 251 -6.07 -13.52 25.08
C GLY A 251 -7.41 -13.44 25.81
N GLY A 252 -7.48 -12.75 26.95
CA GLY A 252 -8.75 -12.54 27.65
C GLY A 252 -9.75 -11.84 26.73
N SER A 253 -10.95 -12.42 26.60
CA SER A 253 -12.04 -11.87 25.80
C SER A 253 -12.60 -10.63 26.46
N VAL A 254 -11.90 -9.50 26.32
CA VAL A 254 -12.50 -8.18 26.56
C VAL A 254 -13.69 -8.11 25.61
N SER A 255 -14.89 -7.86 26.13
CA SER A 255 -16.11 -7.75 25.35
C SER A 255 -16.77 -6.43 25.67
N TYR A 256 -16.90 -5.57 24.68
CA TYR A 256 -17.57 -4.29 24.82
C TYR A 256 -19.03 -4.42 24.43
N ALA A 257 -19.93 -3.84 25.23
CA ALA A 257 -21.36 -3.85 24.95
C ALA A 257 -21.73 -3.01 23.70
N ASN A 258 -20.99 -1.93 23.44
CA ASN A 258 -21.18 -1.03 22.31
C ASN A 258 -19.94 -0.17 22.07
N CYS A 259 -19.93 0.60 20.98
CA CYS A 259 -18.81 1.47 20.62
C CYS A 259 -18.54 2.62 21.60
N SER A 260 -19.52 3.03 22.40
CA SER A 260 -19.29 4.04 23.43
C SER A 260 -18.41 3.49 24.54
N ALA A 261 -18.59 2.23 24.94
CA ALA A 261 -17.73 1.55 25.91
C ALA A 261 -16.30 1.35 25.37
N VAL A 262 -16.17 1.07 24.06
CA VAL A 262 -14.85 0.95 23.38
C VAL A 262 -14.09 2.27 23.42
N ARG A 263 -14.75 3.38 23.07
CA ARG A 263 -14.12 4.71 23.07
C ARG A 263 -13.81 5.19 24.48
N ALA A 264 -14.69 4.95 25.45
CA ALA A 264 -14.44 5.27 26.86
C ALA A 264 -13.23 4.51 27.44
N ALA A 265 -12.97 3.29 26.93
CA ALA A 265 -11.80 2.50 27.29
C ALA A 265 -10.53 2.87 26.51
N GLY A 266 -10.58 3.84 25.59
CA GLY A 266 -9.44 4.23 24.75
C GLY A 266 -8.98 3.16 23.76
N ALA A 267 -9.82 2.16 23.50
CA ALA A 267 -9.47 1.02 22.64
C ALA A 267 -9.88 1.22 21.16
N ALA A 268 -10.60 2.30 20.84
CA ALA A 268 -10.99 2.61 19.46
C ALA A 268 -9.81 3.18 18.65
N PRO A 269 -9.66 2.82 17.36
CA PRO A 269 -10.44 1.84 16.60
C PRO A 269 -9.97 0.39 16.82
N ILE A 270 -10.90 -0.56 16.99
CA ILE A 270 -10.59 -1.99 17.21
C ILE A 270 -10.69 -2.75 15.89
N ARG A 271 -9.68 -3.56 15.56
CA ARG A 271 -9.64 -4.35 14.32
C ARG A 271 -10.04 -5.82 14.54
N SER A 272 -10.53 -6.47 13.49
CA SER A 272 -10.84 -7.91 13.54
C SER A 272 -9.64 -8.72 14.03
N GLY A 273 -9.87 -9.63 14.97
CA GLY A 273 -8.82 -10.44 15.60
C GLY A 273 -8.14 -9.78 16.81
N GLN A 274 -8.39 -8.51 17.10
CA GLN A 274 -7.93 -7.90 18.35
C GLN A 274 -8.83 -8.28 19.53
N PRO A 275 -8.27 -8.44 20.75
CA PRO A 275 -9.08 -8.58 21.96
C PRO A 275 -10.04 -7.38 22.10
N GLY A 276 -11.33 -7.63 22.31
CA GLY A 276 -12.34 -6.56 22.27
C GLY A 276 -13.20 -6.53 21.01
N TYR A 277 -12.74 -7.13 19.90
CA TYR A 277 -13.48 -7.12 18.66
C TYR A 277 -14.69 -8.06 18.73
N GLY A 278 -15.84 -7.53 18.34
CA GLY A 278 -17.04 -8.33 18.12
C GLY A 278 -17.78 -7.83 16.88
N ARG A 279 -18.34 -8.76 16.10
CA ARG A 279 -19.13 -8.45 14.89
C ARG A 279 -20.33 -7.53 15.17
N HIS A 280 -20.74 -7.38 16.42
CA HIS A 280 -21.80 -6.44 16.83
C HIS A 280 -21.32 -4.99 16.93
N LEU A 281 -20.01 -4.74 16.93
CA LEU A 281 -19.39 -3.41 16.99
C LEU A 281 -18.99 -2.87 15.60
N ASP A 282 -18.94 -3.77 14.61
CA ASP A 282 -18.59 -3.53 13.22
C ASP A 282 -19.88 -3.51 12.39
N ARG A 283 -20.48 -2.32 12.26
CA ARG A 283 -21.84 -2.15 11.73
C ARG A 283 -21.93 -2.41 10.23
N ASP A 284 -20.85 -2.11 9.54
CA ASP A 284 -20.67 -2.19 8.09
C ASP A 284 -19.91 -3.45 7.65
N GLY A 285 -19.25 -4.15 8.57
CA GLY A 285 -18.66 -5.47 8.38
C GLY A 285 -17.34 -5.44 7.63
N ASP A 286 -16.60 -4.33 7.72
CA ASP A 286 -15.37 -4.09 6.97
C ASP A 286 -14.11 -4.57 7.73
N GLY A 287 -14.27 -5.01 8.98
CA GLY A 287 -13.20 -5.48 9.85
C GLY A 287 -12.63 -4.42 10.79
N VAL A 288 -13.21 -3.20 10.83
CA VAL A 288 -12.85 -2.12 11.75
C VAL A 288 -14.07 -1.72 12.58
N ALA A 289 -14.06 -2.08 13.86
CA ALA A 289 -15.11 -1.70 14.78
C ALA A 289 -14.89 -0.29 15.35
N CYS A 290 -15.99 0.47 15.44
CA CYS A 290 -16.09 1.74 16.16
C CYS A 290 -15.20 2.87 15.64
N GLU A 291 -15.07 2.99 14.32
CA GLU A 291 -14.60 4.19 13.62
C GLU A 291 -15.38 5.48 13.99
#